data_AF-A0A800F6E0-F1
#
_entry.id   AF-A0A800F6E0-F1
#
_cell.length_a   1.000
_cell.length_b   1.000
_cell.length_c   1.000
_cell.angle_alpha   90.00
_cell.angle_beta   90.00
_cell.angle_gamma   90.00
#
_symmetry.space_group_name_H-M   'P 1'
#
loop_
_entity.id
_entity.type
_entity.pdbx_description
1 polymer ?
#
loop_
_entity_poly.entity_id
_entity_poly.type
_entity_poly.pdbx_seq_one_letter_code
_entity_poly.pdbx_strand_id
1 'polypeptide(L)'
;EQSGESQKGPWRKQEFILETEGNYPKQICIVQWGDNIDSFDVQLDERLTVSIDIASREYNERWYTDVKAWKVERDGAGGAPPMPDGEPFPEPPDSDGDDGLPF
;
A
#
# COMPACT_ATOMS: atom_id res chain seq x y z
N GLU A 1 14.13 8.46 11.28
CA GLU A 1 14.57 7.10 11.62
C GLU A 1 15.45 7.14 12.86
N GLN A 2 15.34 6.15 13.74
CA GLN A 2 16.26 5.92 14.86
C GLN A 2 17.04 4.64 14.58
N SER A 3 18.34 4.65 14.85
CA SER A 3 19.20 3.48 14.66
C SER A 3 20.22 3.38 15.79
N GLY A 4 20.68 2.16 16.06
CA GLY A 4 21.74 1.94 17.05
C GLY A 4 22.27 0.52 17.03
N GLU A 5 23.16 0.22 17.97
CA GLU A 5 23.77 -1.09 18.13
C GLU A 5 23.32 -1.71 19.45
N SER A 6 22.82 -2.95 19.40
CA SER A 6 22.42 -3.74 20.56
C SER A 6 23.33 -4.95 20.71
N GLN A 7 23.28 -5.61 21.87
CA GLN A 7 23.94 -6.90 22.08
C GLN A 7 23.50 -7.97 21.06
N LYS A 8 22.33 -7.79 20.43
CA LYS A 8 21.78 -8.65 19.37
C LYS A 8 22.10 -8.19 17.94
N GLY A 9 22.88 -7.12 17.77
CA GLY A 9 23.22 -6.53 16.47
C GLY A 9 22.61 -5.14 16.25
N PRO A 10 22.80 -4.57 15.04
CA PRO A 10 22.26 -3.27 14.69
C PRO A 10 20.73 -3.32 14.65
N TRP A 11 20.09 -2.25 15.11
CA TRP A 11 18.64 -2.09 15.05
C TRP A 11 18.30 -0.77 14.37
N ARG A 12 17.20 -0.77 13.62
CA ARG A 12 16.59 0.40 13.01
C ARG A 12 15.12 0.44 13.38
N LYS A 13 14.62 1.63 13.65
CA LYS A 13 13.22 1.92 13.99
C LYS A 13 12.77 3.14 13.20
N GLN A 14 11.65 3.04 12.51
CA GLN A 14 11.01 4.18 11.87
C GLN A 14 9.56 4.27 12.35
N GLU A 15 9.09 5.50 12.47
CA GLU A 15 7.71 5.83 12.83
C GLU A 15 7.14 6.67 11.70
N PHE A 16 5.88 6.42 11.36
CA PHE A 16 5.14 7.21 10.41
C PHE A 16 3.71 7.40 10.91
N ILE A 17 3.07 8.48 10.46
CA ILE A 17 1.68 8.77 10.79
C ILE A 17 0.82 8.35 9.60
N LEU A 18 -0.13 7.46 9.83
CA LEU A 18 -1.15 7.11 8.86
C LEU A 18 -2.47 7.78 9.24
N GLU A 19 -3.07 8.46 8.27
CA GLU A 19 -4.40 9.04 8.43
C GLU A 19 -5.45 8.04 7.94
N THR A 20 -6.46 7.75 8.78
CA THR A 20 -7.56 6.86 8.39
C THR A 20 -8.53 7.56 7.45
N GLU A 21 -9.10 6.82 6.50
CA GLU A 21 -10.14 7.35 5.62
C GLU A 21 -11.49 7.54 6.34
N GLY A 22 -12.31 8.47 5.82
CA GLY A 22 -13.70 8.68 6.25
C GLY A 22 -13.98 10.09 6.76
N ASN A 23 -15.17 10.30 7.34
CA ASN A 23 -15.66 11.62 7.74
C ASN A 23 -14.92 12.23 8.95
N TYR A 24 -14.15 11.42 9.68
CA TYR A 24 -13.42 11.86 10.88
C TYR A 24 -12.04 11.22 10.94
N PRO A 25 -11.12 11.65 10.05
CA PRO A 25 -9.78 11.08 9.98
C PRO A 25 -9.10 11.09 11.35
N LYS A 26 -8.40 9.99 11.65
CA LYS A 26 -7.60 9.81 12.85
C LYS A 26 -6.17 9.60 12.40
N GLN A 27 -5.25 10.28 13.06
CA GLN A 27 -3.82 10.07 12.89
C GLN A 27 -3.38 8.93 13.80
N ILE A 28 -2.79 7.90 13.21
CA ILE A 28 -2.28 6.72 13.90
C ILE A 28 -0.76 6.70 13.73
N CYS A 29 -0.02 6.70 14.84
CA CYS A 29 1.42 6.48 14.81
C CYS A 29 1.72 4.98 14.70
N ILE A 30 2.41 4.58 13.63
CA ILE A 30 2.74 3.19 13.34
C ILE A 30 4.26 3.03 13.31
N VAL A 31 4.75 1.96 13.93
CA VAL A 31 6.17 1.64 14.05
C VAL A 31 6.58 0.55 13.07
N GLN A 32 7.74 0.72 12.43
CA GLN A 32 8.43 -0.26 11.60
C GLN A 32 9.83 -0.53 12.18
N TRP A 33 10.33 -1.75 11.99
CA TRP A 33 11.61 -2.20 12.56
C TRP A 33 12.47 -2.91 11.51
N GLY A 34 13.77 -2.66 11.56
CA GLY A 34 14.77 -3.38 10.76
C GLY A 34 14.43 -3.39 9.27
N ASP A 35 14.53 -4.57 8.66
CA ASP A 35 14.37 -4.76 7.20
C ASP A 35 12.96 -4.40 6.68
N ASN A 36 11.95 -4.35 7.55
CA ASN A 36 10.61 -3.91 7.18
C ASN A 36 10.58 -2.45 6.74
N ILE A 37 11.50 -1.63 7.26
CA ILE A 37 11.62 -0.21 6.88
C ILE A 37 11.91 -0.09 5.39
N ASP A 38 12.95 -0.79 4.92
CA ASP A 38 13.35 -0.75 3.51
C ASP A 38 12.38 -1.56 2.63
N SER A 39 11.76 -2.62 3.17
CA SER A 39 10.80 -3.45 2.43
C SER A 39 9.48 -2.74 2.15
N PHE A 40 8.98 -1.96 3.11
CA PHE A 40 7.74 -1.22 2.94
C PHE A 40 7.98 0.11 2.23
N ASP A 41 9.14 0.75 2.47
CA ASP A 41 9.58 2.00 1.84
C ASP A 41 8.44 3.03 1.79
N VAL A 42 7.83 3.30 2.94
CA VAL A 42 6.63 4.15 3.03
C VAL A 42 7.00 5.59 2.70
N GLN A 43 6.31 6.16 1.70
CA GLN A 43 6.51 7.54 1.25
C GLN A 43 5.40 8.47 1.77
N LEU A 44 5.68 9.77 1.78
CA LEU A 44 4.68 10.79 2.11
C LEU A 44 3.59 10.83 1.02
N ASP A 45 2.35 11.14 1.41
CA ASP A 45 1.19 11.27 0.52
C ASP A 45 0.81 9.98 -0.24
N GLU A 46 1.21 8.79 0.23
CA GLU A 46 0.76 7.50 -0.30
C GLU A 46 -0.51 6.98 0.39
N ARG A 47 -1.38 6.31 -0.37
CA ARG A 47 -2.49 5.51 0.16
C ARG A 47 -2.03 4.07 0.38
N LEU A 48 -2.09 3.62 1.63
CA LEU A 48 -1.57 2.32 2.05
C LEU A 48 -2.58 1.58 2.91
N THR A 49 -2.73 0.28 2.66
CA THR A 49 -3.36 -0.66 3.61
C THR A 49 -2.26 -1.28 4.46
N VAL A 50 -2.26 -0.97 5.75
CA VAL A 50 -1.24 -1.45 6.69
C VAL A 50 -1.84 -2.51 7.60
N SER A 51 -1.31 -3.72 7.56
CA SER A 51 -1.63 -4.75 8.55
C SER A 51 -0.74 -4.57 9.77
N ILE A 52 -1.39 -4.47 10.92
CA ILE A 52 -0.74 -4.12 12.19
C ILE A 52 -0.89 -5.22 13.24
N ASP A 53 0.10 -5.29 14.12
CA ASP A 53 0.01 -5.94 15.42
C ASP A 53 -0.12 -4.87 16.50
N ILE A 54 -1.03 -5.07 17.44
CA ILE A 54 -1.27 -4.18 18.57
C ILE A 54 -0.85 -4.88 19.85
N ALA A 55 0.03 -4.23 20.61
CA ALA A 55 0.46 -4.72 21.92
C ALA A 55 0.32 -3.62 22.96
N SER A 56 -0.20 -3.98 24.13
CA SER A 56 -0.29 -3.08 25.27
C SER A 56 0.72 -3.47 26.32
N ARG A 57 1.42 -2.49 26.89
CA ARG A 57 2.35 -2.68 28.00
C ARG A 57 2.07 -1.68 29.10
N GLU A 58 2.13 -2.16 30.34
CA GLU A 58 2.08 -1.31 31.51
C GLU A 58 3.50 -0.85 31.87
N TYR A 59 3.67 0.45 32.09
CA TYR A 59 4.89 1.03 32.60
C TYR A 59 4.53 2.17 33.56
N ASN A 60 4.97 2.04 34.81
CA ASN A 60 4.74 3.04 35.86
C ASN A 60 3.25 3.42 36.01
N GLU A 61 2.40 2.39 36.18
CA GLU A 61 0.93 2.50 36.33
C GLU A 61 0.20 3.13 35.12
N ARG A 62 0.91 3.30 34.00
CA ARG A 62 0.35 3.81 32.74
C ARG A 62 0.41 2.73 31.66
N TRP A 63 -0.67 2.60 30.92
CA TRP A 63 -0.74 1.71 29.77
C TRP A 63 -0.34 2.44 28.50
N TYR A 64 0.54 1.82 27.74
CA TYR A 64 0.99 2.29 26.43
C TYR A 64 0.61 1.24 25.39
N THR A 65 0.08 1.71 24.27
CA THR A 65 -0.22 0.86 23.12
C THR A 65 0.85 1.08 22.06
N ASP A 66 1.51 0.00 21.67
CA ASP A 66 2.42 -0.04 20.54
C ASP A 66 1.68 -0.62 19.33
N VAL A 67 1.76 0.08 18.20
CA VAL A 67 1.17 -0.32 16.91
C VAL A 67 2.32 -0.59 15.94
N LYS A 68 2.50 -1.86 15.56
CA LYS A 68 3.61 -2.30 14.71
C LYS A 68 3.09 -2.77 13.35
N ALA A 69 3.67 -2.26 12.26
CA ALA A 69 3.37 -2.78 10.93
C ALA A 69 4.12 -4.11 10.67
N TRP A 70 3.39 -5.12 10.22
CA TRP A 70 3.98 -6.38 9.74
C TRP A 70 3.75 -6.63 8.25
N LYS A 71 2.81 -5.92 7.62
CA LYS A 71 2.60 -5.91 6.16
C LYS A 71 2.07 -4.55 5.72
N VAL A 72 2.53 -4.07 4.57
CA VAL A 72 2.06 -2.84 3.93
C VAL A 72 1.71 -3.16 2.48
N GLU A 73 0.51 -2.76 2.07
CA GLU A 73 -0.03 -2.96 0.71
C GLU A 73 -0.38 -1.61 0.10
N ARG A 74 -0.05 -1.42 -1.18
CA ARG A 74 -0.39 -0.25 -1.97
C ARG A 74 -1.57 -0.56 -2.88
N ASP A 75 -2.56 0.31 -2.91
CA ASP A 75 -3.63 0.23 -3.92
C ASP A 75 -2.99 0.39 -5.31
N GLY A 76 -2.95 -0.70 -6.07
CA GLY A 76 -2.27 -0.79 -7.38
C GLY A 76 -1.28 -1.96 -7.52
N ALA A 77 -0.93 -2.66 -6.43
CA ALA A 77 -0.11 -3.88 -6.48
C ALA A 77 -0.91 -5.15 -6.87
N GLY A 78 -2.19 -5.00 -7.21
CA GLY A 78 -2.90 -5.94 -8.07
C GLY A 78 -2.58 -5.58 -9.51
N GLY A 79 -1.41 -6.03 -10.00
CA GLY A 79 -1.01 -5.83 -11.38
C GLY A 79 -2.16 -6.26 -12.29
N ALA A 80 -2.71 -5.32 -13.06
CA ALA A 80 -3.45 -5.67 -14.25
C ALA A 80 -2.55 -6.61 -15.06
N PRO A 81 -3.05 -7.76 -15.55
CA PRO A 81 -2.26 -8.58 -16.46
C PRO A 81 -1.79 -7.67 -17.60
N PRO A 82 -0.54 -7.79 -18.07
CA PRO A 82 -0.10 -7.04 -19.24
C PRO A 82 -1.12 -7.32 -20.34
N MET A 83 -1.86 -6.29 -20.75
CA MET A 83 -2.61 -6.38 -21.99
C MET A 83 -1.56 -6.64 -23.05
N PRO A 84 -1.64 -7.75 -23.81
CA PRO A 84 -0.77 -7.89 -24.97
C PRO A 84 -0.98 -6.68 -25.85
N ASP A 85 0.12 -6.03 -26.27
CA ASP A 85 0.12 -4.98 -27.27
C ASP A 85 -0.78 -5.42 -28.42
N GLY A 86 -1.92 -4.75 -28.54
CA GLY A 86 -2.92 -5.06 -29.55
C GLY A 86 -2.29 -4.96 -30.91
N GLU A 87 -2.27 -6.08 -31.63
CA GLU A 87 -2.09 -6.05 -33.08
C GLU A 87 -3.09 -5.05 -33.66
N PRO A 88 -2.68 -4.18 -34.60
CA PRO A 88 -3.60 -3.23 -35.21
C PRO A 88 -4.76 -4.01 -35.81
N PHE A 89 -5.97 -3.72 -35.34
CA PHE A 89 -7.19 -4.31 -35.87
C PHE A 89 -7.24 -3.98 -37.37
N PRO A 90 -7.36 -4.96 -38.27
CA PRO A 90 -7.45 -4.67 -39.70
C PRO A 90 -8.67 -3.79 -39.94
N GLU A 91 -8.46 -2.65 -40.61
CA GLU A 91 -9.56 -1.77 -41.02
C GLU A 91 -10.58 -2.57 -41.83
N PRO A 92 -11.89 -2.40 -41.58
CA PRO A 92 -12.91 -3.04 -42.39
C PRO A 92 -12.80 -2.52 -43.82
N PRO A 93 -12.93 -3.37 -44.85
CA PRO A 93 -12.96 -2.90 -46.22
C PRO A 93 -14.22 -2.06 -46.44
N ASP A 94 -14.04 -0.79 -46.82
CA ASP A 94 -15.08 -0.02 -47.48
C ASP A 94 -15.40 -0.69 -48.82
N SER A 95 -16.60 -1.24 -48.96
CA SER A 95 -17.24 -1.47 -50.26
C SER A 95 -18.74 -1.68 -50.10
N ASP A 96 -19.48 -0.61 -50.39
CA ASP A 96 -20.64 -0.54 -51.27
C ASP A 96 -21.28 -1.89 -51.67
N GLY A 97 -22.56 -2.04 -51.33
CA GLY A 97 -23.37 -3.15 -51.83
C GLY A 97 -24.71 -3.26 -51.14
N ASP A 98 -25.62 -2.35 -51.49
CA ASP A 98 -26.99 -2.60 -51.93
C ASP A 98 -27.91 -3.60 -51.17
N ASP A 99 -29.18 -3.19 -51.12
CA ASP A 99 -30.36 -4.06 -51.01
C ASP A 99 -30.79 -4.66 -49.65
N GLY A 100 -31.75 -3.96 -49.03
CA GLY A 100 -33.13 -4.48 -49.05
C GLY A 100 -33.64 -5.23 -47.82
N LEU A 101 -34.11 -4.49 -46.79
CA LEU A 101 -35.04 -5.06 -45.81
C LEU A 101 -36.24 -4.13 -45.60
N PRO A 102 -37.48 -4.57 -45.95
CA PRO A 102 -38.69 -3.80 -45.72
C PRO A 102 -39.14 -3.87 -44.25
N PHE A 103 -39.90 -2.83 -43.89
CA PHE A 103 -40.48 -2.53 -42.57
C PHE A 103 -41.53 -3.54 -42.10
#